data_AF-A0A7W3R6E1-F1
#
_entry.id   AF-A0A7W3R6E1-F1
#
_cell.length_a   1.000
_cell.length_b   1.000
_cell.length_c   1.000
_cell.angle_alpha   90.00
_cell.angle_beta   90.00
_cell.angle_gamma   90.00
#
_symmetry.space_group_name_H-M   'P 1'
#
loop_
_entity.id
_entity.type
_entity.pdbx_description
1 polymer ?
#
loop_
_entity_poly.entity_id
_entity_poly.type
_entity_poly.pdbx_seq_one_letter_code
_entity_poly.pdbx_strand_id
1 'polypeptide(L)'
;MSVPKIRVVKVRLSGDGDDAGKVAELLARLLPELSGGRCQVGEISPAYPNRRGGGARRYFDLYLIDTPDTPAPGTLERPAR
;
A
#
# COMPACT_ATOMS: atom_id res chain seq x y z
N MET A 1 -11.50 8.75 -23.42
CA MET A 1 -11.24 8.22 -22.06
C MET A 1 -9.76 7.92 -21.98
N SER A 2 -9.00 8.59 -21.11
CA SER A 2 -7.57 8.28 -20.94
C SER A 2 -7.41 7.05 -20.07
N VAL A 3 -6.46 6.18 -20.44
CA VAL A 3 -6.16 4.94 -19.71
C VAL A 3 -5.61 5.30 -18.32
N PRO A 4 -6.08 4.66 -17.23
CA PRO A 4 -5.52 4.85 -15.90
C PRO A 4 -4.03 4.52 -15.86
N LYS A 5 -3.24 5.33 -15.16
CA LYS A 5 -1.82 5.06 -14.95
C LYS A 5 -1.65 4.22 -13.69
N ILE A 6 -1.05 3.05 -13.83
CA ILE A 6 -0.76 2.15 -12.71
C ILE A 6 0.71 2.27 -12.32
N ARG A 7 0.98 2.49 -11.04
CA ARG A 7 2.32 2.51 -10.46
C ARG A 7 2.42 1.45 -9.37
N VAL A 8 3.56 0.77 -9.27
CA VAL A 8 3.78 -0.30 -8.29
C VAL A 8 4.75 0.16 -7.22
N VAL A 9 4.39 -0.03 -5.95
CA VAL A 9 5.26 0.18 -4.78
C VAL A 9 5.48 -1.16 -4.10
N LYS A 10 6.74 -1.57 -3.95
CA LYS A 10 7.13 -2.78 -3.22
C LYS A 10 7.12 -2.46 -1.72
N VAL A 11 6.30 -3.16 -0.94
CA VAL A 11 6.17 -2.95 0.51
C VAL A 11 6.79 -4.11 1.26
N ARG A 12 7.54 -3.77 2.33
CA ARG A 12 8.03 -4.74 3.32
C ARG A 12 7.50 -4.36 4.70
N LEU A 13 6.75 -5.25 5.32
CA LEU A 13 6.38 -5.15 6.73
C LEU A 13 7.26 -6.08 7.56
N SER A 14 7.61 -5.62 8.76
CA SER A 14 8.35 -6.38 9.76
C SER A 14 7.68 -6.16 11.11
N GLY A 15 7.51 -7.23 11.89
CA GLY A 15 6.96 -7.15 13.24
C GLY A 15 7.32 -8.36 14.08
N ASP A 16 6.94 -8.32 15.35
CA ASP A 16 7.05 -9.47 16.26
C ASP A 16 5.98 -10.52 15.94
N GLY A 17 6.32 -11.79 16.17
CA GLY A 17 5.49 -12.91 15.68
C GLY A 17 5.15 -12.73 14.20
N ASP A 18 3.86 -12.91 13.85
CA ASP A 18 3.35 -12.63 12.50
C ASP A 18 2.35 -11.46 12.47
N ASP A 19 2.55 -10.44 13.30
CA ASP A 19 1.73 -9.23 13.23
C ASP A 19 1.86 -8.50 11.89
N ALA A 20 3.01 -8.65 11.22
CA ALA A 20 3.20 -8.20 9.84
C ALA A 20 2.20 -8.85 8.86
N GLY A 21 1.84 -10.12 9.07
CA GLY A 21 0.81 -10.83 8.31
C GLY A 21 -0.57 -10.22 8.53
N LYS A 22 -0.96 -10.07 9.80
CA LYS A 22 -2.25 -9.47 10.17
C LYS A 22 -2.43 -8.07 9.60
N VAL A 23 -1.39 -7.24 9.66
CA VAL A 23 -1.42 -5.89 9.09
C VAL A 23 -1.51 -5.93 7.57
N ALA A 24 -0.76 -6.81 6.89
CA ALA A 24 -0.83 -6.94 5.43
C ALA A 24 -2.26 -7.33 4.96
N GLU A 25 -2.90 -8.27 5.66
CA GLU A 25 -4.28 -8.69 5.37
C GLU A 25 -5.29 -7.56 5.61
N LEU A 26 -5.14 -6.81 6.71
CA LEU A 26 -5.97 -5.63 6.98
C LEU A 26 -5.81 -4.57 5.89
N LEU A 27 -4.59 -4.31 5.44
CA LEU A 27 -4.33 -3.37 4.35
C LEU A 27 -4.96 -3.85 3.04
N ALA A 28 -4.85 -5.14 2.72
CA ALA A 28 -5.46 -5.70 1.51
C ALA A 28 -6.98 -5.57 1.51
N ARG A 29 -7.62 -5.73 2.67
CA ARG A 29 -9.06 -5.57 2.82
C ARG A 29 -9.50 -4.10 2.78
N LEU A 30 -8.80 -3.22 3.48
CA LEU A 30 -9.28 -1.86 3.76
C LEU A 30 -8.82 -0.83 2.73
N LEU A 31 -7.64 -0.98 2.12
CA LEU A 31 -7.12 0.02 1.19
C LEU A 31 -7.98 0.22 -0.06
N PRO A 32 -8.56 -0.81 -0.70
CA PRO A 32 -9.45 -0.59 -1.83
C PRO A 32 -10.66 0.28 -1.46
N GLU A 33 -11.30 0.01 -0.32
CA GLU A 33 -12.45 0.78 0.15
C GLU A 33 -12.07 2.21 0.53
N LEU A 34 -11.09 2.37 1.42
CA LEU A 34 -10.67 3.69 1.94
C LEU A 34 -10.10 4.60 0.86
N SER A 35 -9.50 4.03 -0.19
CA SER A 35 -8.94 4.80 -1.29
C SER A 35 -9.93 5.08 -2.43
N GLY A 36 -11.14 4.51 -2.39
CA GLY A 36 -12.07 4.54 -3.52
C GLY A 36 -11.52 3.79 -4.74
N GLY A 37 -10.86 2.66 -4.52
CA GLY A 37 -10.26 1.81 -5.55
C GLY A 37 -8.92 2.29 -6.10
N ARG A 38 -8.37 3.41 -5.61
CA ARG A 38 -7.09 3.99 -6.09
C ARG A 38 -5.85 3.27 -5.55
N CYS A 39 -6.03 2.40 -4.57
CA CYS A 39 -4.96 1.66 -3.92
C CYS A 39 -5.39 0.20 -3.79
N GLN A 40 -4.64 -0.72 -4.41
CA GLN A 40 -4.90 -2.16 -4.34
C GLN A 40 -3.65 -2.89 -3.86
N VAL A 41 -3.84 -3.85 -2.96
CA VAL A 41 -2.76 -4.73 -2.52
C VAL A 41 -2.73 -5.95 -3.42
N GLY A 42 -1.55 -6.28 -3.92
CA GLY A 42 -1.30 -7.52 -4.65
C GLY A 42 -1.14 -8.73 -3.73
N GLU A 43 -0.57 -9.80 -4.28
CA GLU A 43 -0.32 -11.02 -3.49
C GLU A 43 0.60 -10.73 -2.29
N ILE A 44 0.17 -11.21 -1.13
CA ILE A 44 0.96 -11.13 0.11
C ILE A 44 1.81 -12.38 0.20
N SER A 45 3.12 -12.18 0.35
CA SER A 45 4.07 -13.28 0.47
C SER A 45 3.82 -14.14 1.72
N PRO A 46 4.32 -15.39 1.75
CA PRO A 46 4.48 -16.15 2.99
C PRO A 46 5.30 -15.39 4.04
N ALA A 47 5.24 -15.85 5.29
CA ALA A 47 6.05 -15.30 6.37
C ALA A 47 7.52 -15.62 6.15
N TYR A 48 8.37 -14.59 6.18
CA TYR A 48 9.83 -14.77 6.19
C TYR A 48 10.37 -14.49 7.59
N PRO A 49 11.13 -15.41 8.21
CA PRO A 49 11.67 -15.18 9.54
C PRO A 49 12.61 -13.98 9.57
N ASN A 50 12.56 -13.19 10.64
CA ASN A 50 13.56 -12.16 10.91
C ASN A 50 14.88 -12.80 11.32
N ARG A 51 16.00 -12.31 10.77
CA ARG A 51 17.33 -12.89 11.04
C ARG A 51 17.83 -12.65 12.47
N ARG A 52 17.24 -11.71 13.22
CA ARG A 52 17.76 -11.23 14.52
C ARG A 52 16.70 -11.14 15.62
N GLY A 53 15.59 -11.89 15.53
CA GLY A 53 14.54 -11.88 16.56
C GLY A 53 13.39 -12.84 16.23
N GLY A 54 12.44 -12.98 17.17
CA GLY A 54 11.28 -13.88 17.04
C GLY A 54 10.16 -13.39 16.11
N GLY A 55 10.46 -12.47 15.20
CA GLY A 55 9.48 -11.82 14.33
C GLY A 55 9.48 -12.33 12.89
N ALA A 56 8.50 -11.90 12.11
CA ALA A 56 8.35 -12.22 10.71
C ALA A 56 8.30 -10.97 9.81
N ARG A 57 8.57 -11.20 8.53
CA ARG A 57 8.49 -10.22 7.45
C ARG A 57 7.48 -10.67 6.42
N ARG A 58 6.74 -9.71 5.89
CA ARG A 58 5.82 -9.90 4.78
C ARG A 58 6.15 -8.90 3.68
N TYR A 59 5.96 -9.34 2.45
CA TYR A 59 6.18 -8.55 1.26
C TYR A 59 4.90 -8.56 0.43
N PHE A 60 4.57 -7.42 -0.16
CA PHE A 60 3.48 -7.32 -1.13
C PHE A 60 3.70 -6.12 -2.03
N ASP A 61 2.98 -6.11 -3.15
CA ASP A 61 2.92 -4.97 -4.06
C ASP A 61 1.71 -4.11 -3.72
N LEU A 62 1.91 -2.80 -3.77
CA LEU A 62 0.85 -1.82 -3.72
C LEU A 62 0.69 -1.18 -5.09
N TYR A 63 -0.47 -1.38 -5.72
CA TYR A 63 -0.83 -0.76 -6.98
C TYR A 63 -1.52 0.57 -6.71
N LEU A 64 -0.87 1.66 -7.11
CA LEU A 64 -1.44 3.00 -7.11
C LEU A 64 -2.04 3.26 -8.48
N ILE A 65 -3.34 3.55 -8.51
CA ILE A 65 -4.12 3.76 -9.72
C ILE A 65 -4.45 5.24 -9.80
N ASP A 66 -3.74 5.96 -10.66
CA ASP A 66 -4.01 7.37 -10.93
C ASP A 66 -5.07 7.47 -12.03
N THR A 67 -6.22 8.04 -11.70
CA THR A 67 -7.22 8.47 -12.69
C THR A 67 -6.91 9.90 -13.13
N PRO A 68 -7.21 10.29 -14.38
CA PRO A 68 -6.95 11.63 -14.91
C PRO A 68 -7.59 12.76 -14.09
N ASP A 69 -8.65 12.49 -13.33
CA ASP A 69 -9.32 13.46 -12.45
C ASP A 69 -8.70 13.51 -11.04
N THR A 70 -7.65 12.74 -10.77
CA THR A 70 -6.93 12.81 -9.49
C THR A 70 -6.00 14.03 -9.53
N PRO A 71 -6.25 15.08 -8.72
CA PRO A 71 -5.35 16.22 -8.66
C PRO A 71 -3.96 15.75 -8.24
N ALA A 72 -2.93 16.21 -8.95
CA ALA A 72 -1.56 15.91 -8.60
C ALA A 72 -1.29 16.34 -7.14
N PRO A 73 -0.62 15.52 -6.32
CA PRO A 73 -0.25 15.92 -4.97
C PRO A 73 0.73 17.10 -5.07
N GLY A 74 0.24 18.32 -4.84
CA GLY A 74 1.05 19.54 -4.92
C GLY A 74 0.29 20.85 -5.16
N THR A 75 -0.97 20.83 -5.61
CA THR A 75 -1.74 22.06 -5.88
C THR A 75 -2.72 22.40 -4.76
N LEU A 76 -2.28 22.33 -3.51
CA LEU A 76 -2.92 23.12 -2.45
C LEU A 76 -2.19 24.47 -2.43
N GLU A 77 -2.66 25.40 -3.26
CA GLU A 77 -2.28 26.80 -3.13
C GLU A 77 -2.53 27.21 -1.67
N ARG A 78 -1.45 27.58 -0.98
CA ARG A 78 -1.56 28.23 0.32
C ARG A 78 -2.43 29.49 0.13
N PRO A 79 -3.49 29.70 0.93
CA PRO A 79 -4.21 30.95 0.87
C PRO A 79 -3.25 32.10 1.21
N ALA A 80 -3.14 33.06 0.31
CA ALA A 80 -2.44 34.31 0.56
C ALA A 80 -3.13 35.00 1.76
N ARG A 81 -2.32 35.41 2.73
CA ARG A 81 -2.75 36.27 3.85
C ARG A 81 -2.99 37.68 3.37
#